data_AF-A0A8H7DHZ0-F1
#
_entry.id   AF-A0A8H7DHZ0-F1
#
_cell.length_a   1.000
_cell.length_b   1.000
_cell.length_c   1.000
_cell.angle_alpha   90.00
_cell.angle_beta   90.00
_cell.angle_gamma   90.00
#
_symmetry.space_group_name_H-M   'P 1'
#
loop_
_entity.id
_entity.type
_entity.pdbx_description
1 polymer ?
#
loop_
_entity_poly.entity_id
_entity_poly.type
_entity_poly.pdbx_seq_one_letter_code
_entity_poly.pdbx_strand_id
1 'polypeptide(L)'
;MPLLRGLDVFITARQENNIIFQGLPVLSTVVLRRPTVEILPWKQLTNLTLLRANFTNCAAILLQTTGLIHCELTEVWFDITYTPSDIVLRRLQSLAFHNIRVAADVDGCLNCFILPALRRLKIQEKGLGSASVLGLESFISKSGCSLQEVCISQAKTKNEASYLEAFPSIPKLSFSDSYDGMSDDED
;
A
#
# COMPACT_ATOMS: atom_id res chain seq x y z
N MET A 1 4.72 -16.66 28.86
CA MET A 1 4.78 -15.31 28.27
C MET A 1 3.73 -15.21 27.18
N PRO A 2 2.89 -14.17 27.15
CA PRO A 2 1.85 -14.02 26.13
C PRO A 2 2.46 -13.79 24.72
N LEU A 3 1.92 -14.48 23.71
CA LEU A 3 2.39 -14.45 22.32
C LEU A 3 1.53 -13.48 21.49
N LEU A 4 1.69 -12.17 21.73
CA LEU A 4 0.93 -11.16 20.98
C LEU A 4 1.44 -11.09 19.53
N ARG A 5 0.65 -11.61 18.57
CA ARG A 5 1.02 -11.66 17.13
C ARG A 5 0.48 -10.50 16.30
N GLY A 6 -0.66 -9.95 16.71
CA GLY A 6 -1.35 -8.85 16.04
C GLY A 6 -1.58 -7.71 17.01
N LEU A 7 -1.44 -6.49 16.50
CA LEU A 7 -1.65 -5.26 17.26
C LEU A 7 -2.38 -4.24 16.37
N ASP A 8 -3.50 -3.73 16.86
CA ASP A 8 -4.18 -2.59 16.25
C ASP A 8 -3.91 -1.36 17.12
N VAL A 9 -3.22 -0.36 16.55
CA VAL A 9 -2.81 0.84 17.28
C VAL A 9 -3.54 2.05 16.71
N PHE A 10 -4.39 2.62 17.55
CA PHE A 10 -5.05 3.89 17.30
C PHE A 10 -4.28 5.01 18.02
N ILE A 11 -3.39 5.69 17.28
CA ILE A 11 -2.67 6.84 17.84
C ILE A 11 -3.55 8.09 17.65
N THR A 12 -4.08 8.62 18.75
CA THR A 12 -4.74 9.92 18.74
C THR A 12 -3.71 11.03 18.86
N ALA A 13 -3.88 12.13 18.14
CA ALA A 13 -2.92 13.24 18.06
C ALA A 13 -2.65 13.96 19.41
N ARG A 14 -3.31 13.55 20.49
CA ARG A 14 -3.20 14.17 21.83
C ARG A 14 -2.42 13.34 22.84
N GLN A 15 -2.01 12.12 22.50
CA GLN A 15 -1.19 11.30 23.40
C GLN A 15 0.22 11.12 22.83
N GLU A 16 1.13 12.00 23.22
CA GLU A 16 2.59 11.77 23.18
C GLU A 16 3.02 10.75 24.27
N ASN A 17 2.20 9.73 24.50
CA ASN A 17 2.59 8.67 25.41
C ASN A 17 3.62 7.82 24.67
N ASN A 18 4.87 7.89 25.15
CA ASN A 18 5.96 7.01 24.76
C ASN A 18 5.64 5.55 25.15
N ILE A 19 4.69 4.92 24.44
CA ILE A 19 4.43 3.50 24.55
C ILE A 19 5.57 2.80 23.84
N ILE A 20 6.57 2.36 24.58
CA ILE A 20 7.71 1.64 24.04
C ILE A 20 7.29 0.18 23.83
N PHE A 21 7.07 -0.25 22.58
CA PHE A 21 6.77 -1.66 22.24
C PHE A 21 8.03 -2.55 22.21
N GLN A 22 9.02 -2.28 23.07
CA GLN A 22 10.18 -3.14 23.21
C GLN A 22 9.75 -4.47 23.86
N GLY A 23 10.17 -5.59 23.28
CA GLY A 23 9.92 -6.92 23.85
C GLY A 23 8.70 -7.68 23.30
N LEU A 24 8.21 -7.35 22.10
CA LEU A 24 7.21 -8.15 21.39
C LEU A 24 7.83 -8.99 20.26
N PRO A 25 8.61 -10.06 20.54
CA PRO A 25 9.42 -10.77 19.54
C PRO A 25 8.60 -11.53 18.48
N VAL A 26 7.28 -11.64 18.67
CA VAL A 26 6.38 -12.37 17.75
C VAL A 26 5.34 -11.47 17.08
N LEU A 27 5.46 -10.14 17.24
CA LEU A 27 4.57 -9.19 16.58
C LEU A 27 4.87 -9.21 15.08
N SER A 28 3.86 -9.57 14.30
CA SER A 28 3.98 -9.78 12.84
C SER A 28 2.97 -8.95 12.05
N THR A 29 1.82 -8.63 12.67
CA THR A 29 0.74 -7.86 12.05
C THR A 29 0.50 -6.59 12.83
N VAL A 30 0.51 -5.45 12.14
CA VAL A 30 0.19 -4.15 12.74
C VAL A 30 -0.76 -3.37 11.84
N VAL A 31 -1.79 -2.79 12.45
CA VAL A 31 -2.66 -1.79 11.83
C VAL A 31 -2.40 -0.45 12.52
N LEU A 32 -2.07 0.59 11.75
CA LEU A 32 -1.75 1.91 12.27
C LEU A 32 -2.63 2.99 11.65
N ARG A 33 -3.32 3.74 12.51
CA ARG A 33 -3.99 4.98 12.12
C ARG A 33 -3.11 6.17 12.46
N ARG A 34 -2.72 6.97 11.46
CA ARG A 34 -1.82 8.14 11.61
C ARG A 34 -0.46 7.77 12.25
N PRO A 35 0.34 6.93 11.59
CA PRO A 35 1.53 6.34 12.19
C PRO A 35 2.65 7.36 12.42
N THR A 36 3.45 7.12 13.46
CA THR A 36 4.74 7.77 13.72
C THR A 36 5.87 6.73 13.66
N VAL A 37 7.10 7.20 13.38
CA VAL A 37 8.21 6.32 12.97
C VAL A 37 8.88 5.58 14.15
N GLU A 38 8.78 6.09 15.37
CA GLU A 38 9.77 5.79 16.42
C GLU A 38 9.46 4.58 17.31
N ILE A 39 8.33 3.90 17.09
CA ILE A 39 7.67 3.20 18.19
C ILE A 39 7.62 1.66 18.05
N LEU A 40 7.92 1.10 16.86
CA LEU A 40 7.69 -0.32 16.58
C LEU A 40 8.93 -1.10 16.11
N PRO A 41 9.00 -2.42 16.38
CA PRO A 41 10.03 -3.29 15.84
C PRO A 41 9.75 -3.60 14.35
N TRP A 42 9.93 -2.61 13.47
CA TRP A 42 9.54 -2.67 12.06
C TRP A 42 10.10 -3.90 11.29
N LYS A 43 11.33 -4.32 11.57
CA LYS A 43 12.02 -5.38 10.82
C LYS A 43 11.34 -6.76 10.88
N GLN A 44 10.59 -7.05 11.93
CA GLN A 44 9.92 -8.35 12.12
C GLN A 44 8.48 -8.38 11.59
N LEU A 45 7.93 -7.22 11.20
CA LEU A 45 6.57 -7.16 10.69
C LEU A 45 6.48 -7.80 9.30
N THR A 46 5.47 -8.64 9.10
CA THR A 46 5.16 -9.28 7.83
C THR A 46 3.87 -8.74 7.22
N ASN A 47 3.00 -8.15 8.04
CA ASN A 47 1.71 -7.59 7.64
C ASN A 47 1.56 -6.18 8.22
N LEU A 48 1.32 -5.21 7.36
CA LEU A 48 1.19 -3.81 7.75
C LEU A 48 0.01 -3.17 7.03
N THR A 49 -0.87 -2.53 7.78
CA THR A 49 -1.92 -1.66 7.24
C THR A 49 -1.69 -0.25 7.78
N LEU A 50 -1.52 0.72 6.88
CA LEU A 50 -1.38 2.13 7.21
C LEU A 50 -2.63 2.87 6.78
N LEU A 51 -3.29 3.53 7.73
CA LEU A 51 -4.53 4.27 7.52
C LEU A 51 -4.34 5.77 7.75
N ARG A 52 -4.94 6.58 6.87
CA ARG A 52 -5.07 8.03 7.02
C ARG A 52 -3.71 8.70 7.28
N ALA A 53 -2.77 8.47 6.38
CA ALA A 53 -1.39 8.96 6.49
C ALA A 53 -0.93 9.68 5.23
N ASN A 54 -0.03 10.64 5.38
CA ASN A 54 0.69 11.17 4.22
C ASN A 54 1.65 10.10 3.68
N PHE A 55 1.93 10.15 2.38
CA PHE A 55 2.82 9.15 1.78
C PHE A 55 4.26 9.22 2.31
N THR A 56 4.75 10.42 2.65
CA THR A 56 6.10 10.61 3.22
C THR A 56 6.32 9.77 4.49
N ASN A 57 5.36 9.77 5.41
CA ASN A 57 5.38 8.98 6.64
C ASN A 57 5.27 7.49 6.32
N CYS A 58 4.39 7.13 5.37
CA CYS A 58 4.29 5.74 4.90
C CYS A 58 5.63 5.25 4.35
N ALA A 59 6.28 6.02 3.49
CA ALA A 59 7.58 5.71 2.91
C ALA A 59 8.65 5.50 3.99
N ALA A 60 8.73 6.39 4.98
CA ALA A 60 9.68 6.29 6.08
C ALA A 60 9.51 4.99 6.90
N ILE A 61 8.26 4.55 7.10
CA ILE A 61 7.93 3.29 7.78
C ILE A 61 8.25 2.09 6.89
N LEU A 62 7.86 2.13 5.63
CA LEU A 62 8.08 1.04 4.68
C LEU A 62 9.57 0.77 4.49
N LEU A 63 10.42 1.81 4.46
CA LEU A 63 11.87 1.67 4.40
C LEU A 63 12.48 0.92 5.61
N GLN A 64 11.81 0.94 6.76
CA GLN A 64 12.24 0.21 7.96
C GLN A 64 11.65 -1.20 8.06
N THR A 65 10.61 -1.49 7.28
CA THR A 65 9.80 -2.72 7.35
C THR A 65 10.26 -3.72 6.28
N THR A 66 11.52 -4.11 6.31
CA THR A 66 12.14 -4.94 5.25
C THR A 66 11.64 -6.39 5.21
N GLY A 67 10.99 -6.85 6.28
CA GLY A 67 10.38 -8.18 6.40
C GLY A 67 8.98 -8.30 5.78
N LEU A 68 8.44 -7.22 5.22
CA LEU A 68 7.03 -7.13 4.83
C LEU A 68 6.65 -8.09 3.69
N ILE A 69 5.53 -8.78 3.88
CA ILE A 69 4.94 -9.73 2.91
C ILE A 69 3.61 -9.17 2.39
N HIS A 70 2.81 -8.56 3.26
CA HIS A 70 1.53 -7.95 2.94
C HIS A 70 1.50 -6.50 3.40
N CYS A 71 1.12 -5.59 2.50
CA CYS A 71 0.98 -4.17 2.79
C CYS A 71 -0.35 -3.66 2.27
N GLU A 72 -1.02 -2.87 3.09
CA GLU A 72 -2.23 -2.15 2.73
C GLU A 72 -2.08 -0.67 3.08
N LEU A 73 -2.39 0.19 2.11
CA LEU A 73 -2.35 1.64 2.24
C LEU A 73 -3.76 2.18 2.01
N THR A 74 -4.37 2.72 3.06
CA THR A 74 -5.79 3.11 3.06
C THR A 74 -5.92 4.59 3.42
N GLU A 75 -6.66 5.35 2.61
CA GLU A 75 -6.81 6.81 2.77
C GLU A 75 -5.47 7.55 2.80
N VAL A 76 -4.51 7.11 1.98
CA VAL A 76 -3.18 7.74 1.88
C VAL A 76 -3.20 8.86 0.85
N TRP A 77 -2.58 9.99 1.19
CA TRP A 77 -2.46 11.14 0.28
C TRP A 77 -1.01 11.41 -0.14
N PHE A 78 -0.82 11.71 -1.41
CA PHE A 78 0.44 12.05 -2.04
C PHE A 78 0.51 13.57 -2.20
N ASP A 79 1.48 14.19 -1.53
CA ASP A 79 1.72 15.63 -1.64
C ASP A 79 2.65 15.93 -2.84
N ILE A 80 2.46 17.10 -3.46
CA ILE A 80 3.20 17.57 -4.65
C ILE A 80 4.69 17.70 -4.36
N THR A 81 5.05 17.93 -3.10
CA THR A 81 6.43 18.12 -2.64
C THR A 81 7.24 16.84 -2.55
N TYR A 82 6.60 15.67 -2.67
CA TYR A 82 7.29 14.40 -2.48
C TYR A 82 8.10 14.01 -3.71
N THR A 83 9.43 14.06 -3.59
CA THR A 83 10.32 13.51 -4.60
C THR A 83 10.40 11.99 -4.43
N PRO A 84 9.98 11.19 -5.43
CA PRO A 84 9.96 9.74 -5.30
C PRO A 84 11.37 9.19 -5.07
N SER A 85 11.58 8.60 -3.89
CA SER A 85 12.70 7.71 -3.64
C SER A 85 12.23 6.28 -3.88
N ASP A 86 13.08 5.43 -4.47
CA ASP A 86 12.72 4.05 -4.74
C ASP A 86 12.55 3.26 -3.43
N ILE A 87 11.29 2.92 -3.11
CA ILE A 87 10.93 2.05 -1.99
C ILE A 87 11.04 0.60 -2.47
N VAL A 88 12.14 -0.05 -2.08
CA VAL A 88 12.42 -1.44 -2.45
C VAL A 88 11.97 -2.40 -1.36
N LEU A 89 10.92 -3.19 -1.62
CA LEU A 89 10.41 -4.21 -0.68
C LEU A 89 10.53 -5.60 -1.30
N ARG A 90 11.71 -6.21 -1.13
CA ARG A 90 12.11 -7.45 -1.82
C ARG A 90 11.25 -8.67 -1.50
N ARG A 91 10.54 -8.67 -0.38
CA ARG A 91 9.73 -9.80 0.11
C ARG A 91 8.23 -9.57 -0.03
N LEU A 92 7.81 -8.39 -0.47
CA LEU A 92 6.40 -8.02 -0.52
C LEU A 92 5.71 -8.82 -1.63
N GLN A 93 4.71 -9.62 -1.26
CA GLN A 93 3.95 -10.46 -2.17
C GLN A 93 2.56 -9.90 -2.48
N SER A 94 2.02 -9.07 -1.58
CA SER A 94 0.69 -8.49 -1.68
C SER A 94 0.73 -7.01 -1.34
N LEU A 95 0.21 -6.18 -2.25
CA LEU A 95 0.06 -4.74 -2.05
C LEU A 95 -1.37 -4.33 -2.39
N ALA A 96 -1.98 -3.56 -1.49
CA ALA A 96 -3.31 -3.03 -1.68
C ALA A 96 -3.35 -1.52 -1.42
N PHE A 97 -4.02 -0.79 -2.30
CA PHE A 97 -4.25 0.65 -2.21
C PHE A 97 -5.75 0.92 -2.18
N HIS A 98 -6.21 1.63 -1.15
CA HIS A 98 -7.61 1.95 -0.95
C HIS A 98 -7.79 3.45 -0.68
N ASN A 99 -8.74 4.10 -1.34
CA ASN A 99 -9.05 5.53 -1.23
C ASN A 99 -7.81 6.43 -1.32
N ILE A 100 -7.00 6.23 -2.35
CA ILE A 100 -5.77 7.00 -2.54
C ILE A 100 -6.09 8.36 -3.14
N ARG A 101 -5.50 9.40 -2.55
CA ARG A 101 -5.57 10.78 -3.03
C ARG A 101 -4.23 11.15 -3.66
N VAL A 102 -4.20 11.17 -4.98
CA VAL A 102 -3.06 11.63 -5.78
C VAL A 102 -3.35 13.06 -6.26
N ALA A 103 -2.41 13.98 -6.08
CA ALA A 103 -2.48 15.31 -6.66
C ALA A 103 -2.43 15.22 -8.20
N ALA A 104 -3.02 16.19 -8.91
CA ALA A 104 -3.21 16.11 -10.37
C ALA A 104 -1.92 15.92 -11.17
N ASP A 105 -0.79 16.39 -10.64
CA ASP A 105 0.50 16.43 -11.32
C ASP A 105 1.45 15.28 -10.92
N VAL A 106 0.98 14.32 -10.11
CA VAL A 106 1.81 13.20 -9.65
C VAL A 106 1.54 11.97 -10.51
N ASP A 107 2.56 11.55 -11.25
CA ASP A 107 2.57 10.24 -11.93
C ASP A 107 2.35 9.15 -10.88
N GLY A 108 1.39 8.25 -11.14
CA GLY A 108 0.72 7.42 -10.13
C GLY A 108 1.59 6.79 -9.04
N CYS A 109 0.96 6.47 -7.90
CA CYS A 109 1.65 6.08 -6.66
C CYS A 109 2.60 4.88 -6.78
N LEU A 110 2.37 4.01 -7.76
CA LEU A 110 3.19 2.81 -8.00
C LEU A 110 4.63 3.14 -8.41
N ASN A 111 4.89 4.30 -9.01
CA ASN A 111 6.23 4.66 -9.48
C ASN A 111 7.26 4.80 -8.35
N CYS A 112 6.80 4.95 -7.11
CA CYS A 112 7.66 5.00 -5.92
C CYS A 112 8.20 3.63 -5.50
N PHE A 113 7.74 2.53 -6.12
CA PHE A 113 8.01 1.18 -5.62
C PHE A 113 8.83 0.32 -6.58
N ILE A 114 9.69 -0.53 -6.01
CA ILE A 114 10.35 -1.65 -6.70
C ILE A 114 10.06 -2.94 -5.91
N LEU A 115 9.17 -3.78 -6.45
CA LEU A 115 8.56 -4.89 -5.72
C LEU A 115 8.77 -6.23 -6.45
N PRO A 116 10.00 -6.76 -6.49
CA PRO A 116 10.35 -7.90 -7.34
C PRO A 116 9.61 -9.20 -7.00
N ALA A 117 9.14 -9.36 -5.75
CA ALA A 117 8.39 -10.53 -5.31
C ALA A 117 6.86 -10.36 -5.37
N LEU A 118 6.36 -9.24 -5.91
CA LEU A 118 4.93 -8.94 -5.90
C LEU A 118 4.15 -9.92 -6.78
N ARG A 119 3.07 -10.48 -6.21
CA ARG A 119 2.18 -11.41 -6.89
C ARG A 119 0.74 -10.92 -6.95
N ARG A 120 0.31 -10.14 -5.96
CA ARG A 120 -1.06 -9.63 -5.85
C ARG A 120 -1.06 -8.12 -5.71
N LEU A 121 -1.77 -7.45 -6.60
CA LEU A 121 -1.97 -6.01 -6.56
C LEU A 121 -3.47 -5.69 -6.52
N LYS A 122 -3.88 -4.89 -5.55
CA LYS A 122 -5.20 -4.25 -5.55
C LYS A 122 -5.01 -2.75 -5.57
N ILE A 123 -5.64 -2.06 -6.52
CA ILE A 123 -5.47 -0.61 -6.66
C ILE A 123 -6.73 0.02 -7.23
N GLN A 124 -7.01 1.27 -6.86
CA GLN A 124 -8.02 2.08 -7.54
C GLN A 124 -7.43 2.65 -8.83
N GLU A 125 -8.21 2.70 -9.91
CA GLU A 125 -7.72 3.23 -11.20
C GLU A 125 -7.09 4.64 -11.05
N LYS A 126 -7.70 5.49 -10.21
CA LYS A 126 -7.15 6.84 -9.92
C LYS A 126 -5.72 6.81 -9.36
N GLY A 127 -5.35 5.77 -8.59
CA GLY A 127 -4.02 5.61 -8.04
C GLY A 127 -2.94 5.34 -9.11
N LEU A 128 -3.35 4.88 -10.30
CA LEU A 128 -2.46 4.62 -11.43
C LEU A 128 -2.13 5.88 -12.26
N GLY A 129 -2.82 7.00 -12.00
CA GLY A 129 -2.65 8.26 -12.74
C GLY A 129 -3.50 8.38 -14.00
N SER A 130 -3.24 9.40 -14.81
CA SER A 130 -4.00 9.73 -16.02
C SER A 130 -3.83 8.69 -17.15
N ALA A 131 -2.65 8.08 -17.24
CA ALA A 131 -2.33 7.01 -18.18
C ALA A 131 -2.24 5.66 -17.46
N SER A 132 -3.36 5.22 -16.90
CA SER A 132 -3.44 4.15 -15.91
C SER A 132 -2.88 2.79 -16.39
N VAL A 133 -3.06 2.44 -17.67
CA VAL A 133 -2.48 1.24 -18.29
C VAL A 133 -0.95 1.34 -18.37
N LEU A 134 -0.42 2.45 -18.91
CA LEU A 134 1.02 2.71 -19.04
C LEU A 134 1.71 2.81 -17.66
N GLY A 135 1.01 3.35 -16.66
CA GLY A 135 1.49 3.40 -15.28
C GLY A 135 1.69 2.00 -14.69
N LEU A 136 0.72 1.09 -14.91
CA LEU A 136 0.85 -0.30 -14.48
C LEU A 136 1.95 -1.04 -15.23
N GLU A 137 2.05 -0.85 -16.55
CA GLU A 137 3.12 -1.45 -17.38
C GLU A 137 4.51 -0.99 -16.92
N SER A 138 4.69 0.32 -16.71
CA SER A 138 5.93 0.91 -16.23
C SER A 138 6.31 0.35 -14.86
N PHE A 139 5.34 0.20 -13.96
CA PHE A 139 5.55 -0.41 -12.65
C PHE A 139 5.99 -1.88 -12.74
N ILE A 140 5.33 -2.70 -13.57
CA ILE A 140 5.68 -4.12 -13.75
C ILE A 140 7.09 -4.25 -14.32
N SER A 141 7.39 -3.46 -15.36
CA SER A 141 8.72 -3.41 -16.00
C SER A 141 9.81 -2.99 -15.00
N LYS A 142 9.59 -1.90 -14.27
CA LYS A 142 10.52 -1.39 -13.24
C LYS A 142 10.74 -2.39 -12.10
N SER A 143 9.68 -3.06 -11.65
CA SER A 143 9.75 -4.02 -10.54
C SER A 143 10.29 -5.39 -10.96
N GLY A 144 10.19 -5.75 -12.24
CA GLY A 144 10.51 -7.09 -12.73
C GLY A 144 9.67 -8.19 -12.08
N CYS A 145 8.45 -7.85 -11.63
CA CYS A 145 7.60 -8.77 -10.89
C CYS A 145 6.73 -9.64 -11.81
N SER A 146 6.24 -10.77 -11.30
CA SER A 146 5.34 -11.67 -12.02
C SER A 146 3.97 -11.69 -11.34
N LEU A 147 3.14 -10.71 -11.68
CA LEU A 147 1.80 -10.57 -11.11
C LEU A 147 0.93 -11.78 -11.46
N GLN A 148 0.29 -12.33 -10.43
CA GLN A 148 -0.65 -13.44 -10.53
C GLN A 148 -2.09 -12.95 -10.44
N GLU A 149 -2.31 -11.89 -9.67
CA GLU A 149 -3.63 -11.30 -9.46
C GLU A 149 -3.53 -9.78 -9.46
N VAL A 150 -4.38 -9.15 -10.27
CA VAL A 150 -4.60 -7.71 -10.29
C VAL A 150 -6.09 -7.44 -10.17
N CYS A 151 -6.45 -6.62 -9.18
CA CYS A 151 -7.79 -6.09 -9.04
C CYS A 151 -7.74 -4.57 -9.18
N ILE A 152 -8.43 -4.05 -10.19
CA ILE A 152 -8.54 -2.62 -10.43
C ILE A 152 -9.95 -2.18 -10.03
N SER A 153 -10.03 -1.43 -8.95
CA SER A 153 -11.30 -0.91 -8.43
C SER A 153 -11.61 0.47 -9.01
N GLN A 154 -12.89 0.79 -9.14
CA GLN A 154 -13.38 2.05 -9.72
C GLN A 154 -12.82 2.29 -11.12
N ALA A 155 -12.56 1.21 -11.87
CA ALA A 155 -12.15 1.32 -13.25
C ALA A 155 -13.32 1.90 -14.06
N LYS A 156 -13.05 2.92 -14.86
CA LYS A 156 -14.01 3.34 -15.89
C LYS A 156 -14.12 2.16 -16.86
N THR A 157 -15.33 1.65 -17.05
CA THR A 157 -15.65 0.54 -17.97
C THR A 157 -15.01 0.65 -19.35
N LYS A 158 -14.72 1.88 -19.81
CA LYS A 158 -14.04 2.15 -21.09
C LYS A 158 -12.60 1.63 -21.16
N ASN A 159 -11.92 1.40 -20.04
CA ASN A 159 -10.50 1.03 -20.02
C ASN A 159 -10.26 -0.48 -19.81
N GLU A 160 -11.28 -1.26 -19.46
CA GLU A 160 -11.12 -2.70 -19.16
C GLU A 160 -10.51 -3.48 -20.33
N ALA A 161 -10.99 -3.22 -21.55
CA ALA A 161 -10.47 -3.84 -22.76
C ALA A 161 -8.97 -3.55 -22.95
N SER A 162 -8.55 -2.30 -22.71
CA SER A 162 -7.14 -1.89 -22.82
C SER A 162 -6.25 -2.61 -21.81
N TYR A 163 -6.73 -2.86 -20.59
CA TYR A 163 -6.00 -3.65 -19.60
C TYR A 163 -5.87 -5.12 -20.00
N LEU A 164 -6.96 -5.72 -20.50
CA LEU A 164 -6.94 -7.11 -20.94
C LEU A 164 -5.99 -7.31 -22.14
N GLU A 165 -5.97 -6.35 -23.07
CA GLU A 165 -5.06 -6.35 -24.22
C GLU A 165 -3.60 -6.16 -23.82
N ALA A 166 -3.33 -5.22 -22.89
CA ALA A 166 -1.96 -4.92 -22.44
C ALA A 166 -1.37 -6.00 -21.53
N PHE A 167 -2.21 -6.73 -20.77
CA PHE A 167 -1.76 -7.68 -19.75
C PHE A 167 -2.33 -9.09 -19.90
N PRO A 168 -2.20 -9.74 -21.08
CA PRO A 168 -2.77 -11.07 -21.33
C PRO A 168 -2.10 -12.17 -20.51
N SER A 169 -0.91 -11.91 -19.95
CA SER A 169 -0.15 -12.85 -19.14
C SER A 169 -0.54 -12.88 -17.66
N ILE A 170 -1.36 -11.94 -17.19
CA ILE A 170 -1.82 -11.89 -15.79
C ILE A 170 -2.96 -12.90 -15.60
N PRO A 171 -2.77 -13.99 -14.83
CA PRO A 171 -3.74 -15.08 -14.73
C PRO A 171 -5.11 -14.64 -14.21
N LYS A 172 -5.13 -13.69 -13.26
CA LYS A 172 -6.36 -13.19 -12.65
C LYS A 172 -6.37 -11.66 -12.69
N LEU A 173 -6.83 -11.11 -13.81
CA LEU A 173 -7.12 -9.69 -13.94
C LEU A 173 -8.63 -9.48 -13.75
N SER A 174 -9.00 -8.60 -12.82
CA SER A 174 -10.39 -8.35 -12.44
C SER A 174 -10.65 -6.86 -12.18
N PHE A 175 -11.91 -6.47 -12.35
CA PHE A 175 -12.39 -5.11 -12.17
C PHE A 175 -13.53 -5.11 -11.15
N SER A 176 -13.58 -4.11 -10.28
CA SER A 176 -14.66 -3.99 -9.30
C SER A 176 -15.21 -2.56 -9.23
N ASP A 177 -16.54 -2.45 -9.31
CA ASP A 177 -17.25 -1.18 -9.14
C ASP A 177 -17.40 -0.80 -7.67
N SER A 178 -17.43 -1.79 -6.77
CA SER A 178 -17.56 -1.54 -5.34
C SER A 178 -16.24 -1.10 -4.74
N TYR A 179 -16.31 0.00 -4.00
CA TYR A 179 -15.43 0.20 -2.87
C TYR A 179 -16.06 -0.58 -1.72
N ASP A 180 -15.50 -1.75 -1.35
CA ASP A 180 -15.91 -2.52 -0.16
C ASP A 180 -15.57 -1.80 1.17
N GLY A 181 -15.39 -0.47 1.14
CA GLY A 181 -15.06 0.33 2.30
C GLY A 181 -16.25 0.46 3.22
N MET A 182 -16.05 -0.05 4.43
CA MET A 182 -16.88 0.14 5.62
C MET A 182 -17.55 1.51 5.61
N SER A 183 -18.89 1.50 5.72
CA SER A 183 -19.68 2.66 6.10
C SER A 183 -18.97 3.36 7.25
N ASP A 184 -18.50 4.58 7.04
CA ASP A 184 -18.03 5.43 8.13
C ASP A 184 -19.24 5.64 9.07
N ASP A 185 -19.28 4.88 10.17
CA ASP A 185 -20.03 5.30 11.34
C ASP A 185 -19.33 6.59 11.83
N GLU A 186 -19.93 7.73 11.49
CA GLU A 186 -19.50 9.06 11.92
C GLU A 186 -19.70 9.19 13.45
N ASP A 187 -18.58 9.29 14.19
CA ASP A 187 -18.49 9.86 15.55
C ASP A 187 -17.68 11.17 15.51
#